data_AF-A0A937AZM7-F1
#
_entry.id   AF-A0A937AZM7-F1
#
_cell.length_a   1.000
_cell.length_b   1.000
_cell.length_c   1.000
_cell.angle_alpha   90.00
_cell.angle_beta   90.00
_cell.angle_gamma   90.00
#
_symmetry.space_group_name_H-M   'P 1'
#
loop_
_entity.id
_entity.type
_entity.pdbx_description
1 polymer ?
#
loop_
_entity_poly.entity_id
_entity_poly.type
_entity_poly.pdbx_seq_one_letter_code
_entity_poly.pdbx_strand_id
1 'polypeptide(L)' 'MKNNRVRNKITLISDNPQYEPYNVNSEDVLEVWKAVYILQKANAGPRWDVNQLAGMVNNLQEQVSTLKKKLN' A
#
# COMPACT_ATOMS: atom_id res chain seq x y z
N MET A 1 44.36 -20.42 0.40
CA MET A 1 43.74 -20.03 -0.88
C MET A 1 42.33 -19.52 -0.61
N LYS A 2 42.08 -18.22 -0.79
CA LYS A 2 40.77 -17.61 -0.54
C LYS A 2 39.83 -18.02 -1.67
N ASN A 3 38.74 -18.71 -1.34
CA ASN A 3 37.72 -19.19 -2.28
C ASN A 3 37.05 -18.01 -3.01
N ASN A 4 37.55 -17.67 -4.19
CA ASN A 4 36.90 -16.77 -5.12
C ASN A 4 35.81 -17.56 -5.87
N ARG A 5 34.77 -18.02 -5.17
CA ARG A 5 33.58 -18.58 -5.82
C ARG A 5 32.82 -17.41 -6.43
N VAL A 6 33.24 -16.99 -7.61
CA VAL A 6 32.44 -16.11 -8.47
C VAL A 6 31.17 -16.90 -8.80
N ARG A 7 30.10 -16.67 -8.02
CA ARG A 7 28.80 -17.27 -8.31
C ARG A 7 28.26 -16.53 -9.53
N ASN A 8 28.58 -17.04 -10.71
CA ASN A 8 28.08 -16.55 -12.01
C ASN A 8 26.58 -16.81 -12.22
N LYS A 9 25.83 -17.14 -11.17
CA LYS A 9 24.41 -17.47 -11.24
C LYS A 9 23.65 -16.77 -10.14
N ILE A 10 22.49 -16.22 -10.50
CA ILE A 10 21.53 -15.59 -9.61
C ILE A 10 20.30 -16.49 -9.54
N THR A 11 19.79 -16.72 -8.33
CA THR A 11 18.53 -17.43 -8.13
C THR A 11 17.40 -16.41 -8.11
N LEU A 12 16.45 -16.54 -9.03
CA LEU A 12 15.25 -15.73 -9.09
C LEU A 12 14.11 -16.47 -8.38
N ILE A 13 13.45 -15.75 -7.47
CA ILE A 13 12.32 -16.25 -6.70
C ILE A 13 11.14 -15.34 -7.00
N SER A 14 10.07 -15.93 -7.53
CA SER A 14 8.83 -15.24 -7.85
C SER A 14 7.98 -15.02 -6.60
N ASP A 15 7.24 -13.91 -6.56
CA ASP A 15 6.19 -13.67 -5.58
C ASP A 15 4.91 -14.45 -5.89
N ASN A 16 4.70 -14.84 -7.14
CA ASN A 16 3.69 -15.82 -7.53
C ASN A 16 4.17 -17.25 -7.19
N PRO A 17 3.52 -17.95 -6.24
CA PRO A 17 3.96 -19.25 -5.73
C PRO A 17 3.79 -20.41 -6.72
N GLN A 18 3.11 -20.18 -7.86
CA GLN A 18 3.02 -21.18 -8.92
C GLN A 18 4.37 -21.39 -9.65
N TYR A 19 5.30 -20.43 -9.52
CA TYR A 19 6.61 -20.51 -10.16
C TYR A 19 7.69 -20.95 -9.16
N GLU A 20 8.31 -22.09 -9.47
CA GLU A 20 9.46 -22.58 -8.71
C GLU A 20 10.70 -21.68 -8.90
N PRO A 21 11.58 -21.56 -7.90
CA PRO A 21 12.84 -20.84 -8.03
C PRO A 21 13.72 -21.39 -9.15
N TYR A 22 14.34 -20.50 -9.92
CA TYR A 22 15.24 -20.89 -11.02
C TYR A 22 16.51 -20.06 -11.04
N ASN A 23 17.54 -20.58 -11.71
CA ASN A 23 18.85 -19.94 -11.81
C ASN A 23 19.06 -19.34 -13.19
N VAL A 24 19.57 -18.11 -13.23
CA VAL A 24 20.01 -17.42 -14.45
C VAL A 24 21.49 -17.11 -14.34
N ASN A 25 22.22 -17.09 -15.47
CA ASN A 25 23.61 -16.66 -15.45
C ASN A 25 23.67 -15.13 -15.30
N SER A 26 24.65 -14.64 -14.56
CA SER A 26 24.82 -13.19 -14.37
C SER A 26 25.13 -12.44 -15.66
N GLU A 27 25.69 -13.13 -16.67
CA GLU A 27 25.97 -12.56 -18.00
C GLU A 27 24.71 -12.30 -18.84
N ASP A 28 23.61 -13.00 -18.53
CA ASP A 28 22.31 -12.84 -19.20
C ASP A 28 21.48 -11.71 -18.55
N VAL A 29 21.94 -11.11 -17.46
CA VAL A 29 21.24 -10.08 -16.70
C VAL A 29 21.80 -8.71 -17.03
N LEU A 30 20.98 -7.88 -17.69
CA LEU A 30 21.37 -6.50 -18.04
C LEU A 30 21.52 -5.61 -16.80
N GLU A 31 20.56 -5.66 -15.89
CA GLU A 31 20.50 -4.80 -14.70
C GLU A 31 19.64 -5.43 -13.58
N VAL A 32 19.87 -5.01 -12.33
CA VAL A 32 19.10 -5.42 -11.15
C VAL A 32 18.58 -4.18 -10.44
N TRP A 33 17.25 -4.08 -10.31
CA TRP A 33 16.59 -2.96 -9.64
C TRP A 33 16.22 -3.31 -8.21
N LYS A 34 16.43 -2.36 -7.28
CA LYS A 34 16.01 -2.48 -5.88
C LYS A 34 15.02 -1.38 -5.55
N ALA A 35 13.75 -1.75 -5.33
CA ALA A 35 12.77 -0.86 -4.72
C ALA A 35 12.83 -1.02 -3.18
N VAL A 36 13.05 0.08 -2.47
CA VAL A 36 12.93 0.10 -1.00
C VAL A 36 11.65 0.85 -0.67
N TYR A 37 10.62 0.11 -0.28
CA TYR A 37 9.40 0.72 0.21
C TYR A 37 9.58 1.10 1.69
N ILE A 38 9.59 2.41 1.99
CA ILE A 38 9.43 2.89 3.36
C ILE A 38 7.92 3.03 3.57
N LEU A 39 7.32 2.10 4.30
CA LEU A 39 5.95 2.28 4.81
C LEU A 39 5.99 3.36 5.90
N GLN A 40 6.08 4.64 5.51
CA GLN A 40 5.61 5.69 6.40
C GLN A 40 4.12 5.45 6.60
N LYS A 41 3.67 5.36 7.86
CA LYS A 41 2.24 5.46 8.16
C LYS A 41 1.76 6.72 7.45
N ALA A 42 0.95 6.57 6.41
CA ALA A 42 0.20 7.69 5.85
C ALA A 42 -0.42 8.40 7.06
N ASN A 43 -0.17 9.70 7.20
CA ASN A 43 -0.77 10.53 8.25
C ASN A 43 -2.19 10.04 8.41
N ALA A 44 -2.51 9.45 9.56
CA ALA A 44 -3.83 8.89 9.79
C ALA A 44 -4.79 10.05 9.50
N GLY A 45 -5.53 9.95 8.40
CA GLY A 45 -6.53 10.94 8.05
C GLY A 45 -7.45 11.14 9.26
N PRO A 46 -8.10 12.31 9.40
CA PRO A 46 -8.86 12.64 10.59
C PRO A 46 -9.74 11.46 11.00
N ARG A 47 -9.40 10.81 12.12
CA ARG A 47 -10.27 9.78 12.69
C ARG A 47 -11.45 10.53 13.27
N TRP A 48 -12.59 10.42 12.59
CA TRP A 48 -13.84 10.97 13.08
C TRP A 48 -14.22 10.22 14.36
N ASP A 49 -14.15 10.92 15.49
CA ASP A 49 -14.69 10.43 16.75
C ASP A 49 -16.22 10.35 16.66
N VAL A 50 -16.84 9.43 17.39
CA VAL A 50 -18.30 9.21 17.41
C VAL A 50 -19.05 10.50 17.73
N ASN A 51 -18.46 11.35 18.58
CA ASN A 51 -19.00 12.67 18.92
C ASN A 51 -19.07 13.61 17.70
N GLN A 52 -18.08 13.57 16.81
CA GLN A 52 -18.05 14.39 15.59
C GLN A 52 -19.08 13.89 14.57
N LEU A 53 -19.26 12.57 14.47
CA LEU A 53 -20.29 11.95 13.64
C LEU A 53 -21.71 12.31 14.13
N ALA A 54 -21.94 12.28 15.44
CA ALA A 54 -23.22 12.66 16.04
C ALA A 54 -23.57 14.13 15.76
N GLY A 55 -22.60 15.03 15.89
CA GLY A 55 -22.77 16.45 15.56
C GLY A 55 -23.13 16.67 14.07
N MET A 56 -22.48 15.93 13.16
CA MET A 56 -22.77 16.03 11.73
C MET A 56 -24.18 15.55 11.39
N VAL A 57 -24.63 14.44 11.98
CA VAL A 57 -26.00 13.92 11.78
C VAL A 57 -27.04 14.91 12.28
N ASN A 58 -26.83 15.52 13.45
CA ASN A 58 -27.74 16.54 13.99
C ASN A 58 -27.85 17.75 13.06
N ASN A 59 -26.72 18.25 12.55
CA ASN A 59 -26.72 19.36 11.59
C ASN A 59 -27.48 19.02 10.30
N LEU A 60 -27.29 17.81 9.75
CA LEU A 60 -28.01 17.37 8.56
C LEU A 60 -29.52 17.24 8.83
N GLN A 61 -29.91 16.72 9.99
CA GLN A 61 -31.33 16.62 10.37
C GLN A 61 -31.99 18.00 10.49
N GLU A 62 -31.29 18.99 11.03
CA GLU A 62 -31.80 20.36 11.16
C GLU A 62 -31.94 21.03 9.78
N GLN A 63 -30.97 20.84 8.89
CA GLN A 63 -31.03 21.34 7.51
C GLN A 63 -32.21 20.73 6.73
N VAL A 64 -32.42 19.41 6.83
CA VAL A 64 -33.55 18.73 6.19
C VAL A 64 -34.89 19.21 6.76
N SER A 65 -34.97 19.39 8.08
CA SER A 65 -36.17 19.91 8.74
C SER A 65 -36.50 21.34 8.30
N THR A 66 -35.47 22.17 8.14
CA THR A 66 -35.60 23.54 7.63
C THR A 66 -36.05 23.57 6.18
N LEU A 67 -35.49 22.70 5.34
CA LEU A 67 -35.90 22.52 3.95
C LEU A 67 -37.36 22.09 3.84
N LYS A 68 -37.79 21.10 4.62
CA LYS A 68 -39.18 20.65 4.66
C LYS A 68 -40.15 21.76 5.06
N LYS A 69 -39.79 22.58 6.07
CA LYS A 69 -40.61 23.71 6.51
C LYS A 69 -40.72 24.83 5.47
N LYS A 70 -39.70 25.01 4.62
CA LYS A 70 -39.72 26.01 3.53
C LYS A 70 -40.48 25.53 2.28
N LEU A 71 -40.71 24.23 2.15
CA LEU A 71 -41.41 23.61 1.00
C LEU A 71 -42.92 23.46 1.22
N ASN A 72 -43.40 23.62 2.45
CA ASN A 72 -44.83 23.70 2.80
C ASN A 72 -45.26 25.16 2.96
#